data_AF-A0A239D166-F1
#
_entry.id   AF-A0A239D166-F1
#
_cell.length_a   1.000
_cell.length_b   1.000
_cell.length_c   1.000
_cell.angle_alpha   90.00
_cell.angle_beta   90.00
_cell.angle_gamma   90.00
#
_symmetry.space_group_name_H-M   'P 1'
#
loop_
_entity.id
_entity.type
_entity.pdbx_description
1 polymer ?
#
loop_
_entity_poly.entity_id
_entity_poly.type
_entity_poly.pdbx_seq_one_letter_code
_entity_poly.pdbx_strand_id
1 'polypeptide(L)'
;MDDGQPTSRDSLELAGLLAEMAALRATLLEGAAPFLARLGQPTAESPLANLAHYLALRHHDLRPLQRRLMRFGLSSLGRLESRVLPTLDAVLVALAGMQGAPSSLLLPTEGQFFAGEQALAVATEGLFGPAHTHRRCRIMVTLPSEAAADADMVLELARLGMDCARINCAHDDATAWHSMAAHVRAASLDVGRPIRILMDIAGPKIRTGDLVATPEKGKLRAGDSLWLTVEGAPLPPGDGYAIAVSLPEIVNRVAVGDRVLYDDGKLEGLVEAVREGAALVRVGRVKEGGLKPKPEKGLNLPDTALGLSPLTAKDERDLAAVIECADMIGYSFVSRPEDIDLLEAALAQLPARATPLGLVAKIERPDAVRNLPDLIARAGRDRPFGVMIARGDLAAEIGFERLAEMQEEILWICEAAAVPVIWATQVLEDLVKSGVPSRGEMTDAAMAARAECVMLNKGPAVGAAVSLLDRLLGSMDGHLLKKTPVLRPLKSW
;
A
#
# COMPACT_ATOMS: atom_id res chain seq x y z
N MET A 1 26.77 5.78 62.32
CA MET A 1 25.87 4.93 61.51
C MET A 1 25.36 5.78 60.38
N ASP A 2 26.21 5.96 59.37
CA ASP A 2 25.87 6.58 58.10
C ASP A 2 26.94 6.12 57.11
N ASP A 3 26.75 4.91 56.57
CA ASP A 3 27.60 4.37 55.50
C ASP A 3 26.89 4.65 54.18
N GLY A 4 27.08 5.87 53.67
CA GLY A 4 26.75 6.24 52.30
C GLY A 4 27.55 5.38 51.33
N GLN A 5 26.98 4.27 50.87
CA GLN A 5 27.53 3.54 49.73
C GLN A 5 27.42 4.43 48.48
N PRO A 6 28.48 4.54 47.66
CA PRO A 6 28.38 5.25 46.39
C PRO A 6 27.35 4.52 45.51
N THR A 7 26.23 5.17 45.19
CA THR A 7 25.30 4.69 44.15
C THR A 7 26.11 4.37 42.90
N SER A 8 26.08 3.10 42.48
CA SER A 8 26.87 2.64 41.35
C SER A 8 26.50 3.44 40.10
N ARG A 9 27.46 3.64 39.20
CA ARG A 9 27.24 4.33 37.91
C ARG A 9 26.06 3.73 37.14
N ASP A 10 25.88 2.41 37.23
CA ASP A 10 24.75 1.70 36.61
C ASP A 10 23.41 1.99 37.29
N SER A 11 23.38 2.12 38.63
CA SER A 11 22.18 2.54 39.36
C SER A 11 21.74 3.95 38.96
N LEU A 12 22.69 4.88 38.81
CA LEU A 12 22.39 6.24 38.31
C LEU A 12 21.87 6.23 36.86
N GLU A 13 22.46 5.40 35.99
CA GLU A 13 22.02 5.28 34.59
C GLU A 13 20.61 4.69 34.48
N LEU A 14 20.31 3.62 35.24
CA LEU A 14 18.99 3.00 35.30
C LEU A 14 17.92 3.95 35.87
N ALA A 15 18.26 4.75 36.89
CA ALA A 15 17.35 5.77 37.42
C ALA A 15 17.08 6.86 36.38
N GLY A 16 18.11 7.28 35.65
CA GLY A 16 17.96 8.21 34.51
C GLY A 16 17.09 7.64 33.39
N LEU A 17 17.26 6.36 33.04
CA LEU A 17 16.42 5.67 32.05
C LEU A 17 14.96 5.57 32.50
N LEU A 18 14.71 5.26 33.77
CA LEU A 18 13.36 5.21 34.33
C LEU A 18 12.67 6.57 34.23
N ALA A 19 13.36 7.65 34.62
CA ALA A 19 12.83 9.00 34.53
C ALA A 19 12.57 9.44 33.09
N GLU A 20 13.50 9.16 32.16
CA GLU A 20 13.36 9.50 30.75
C GLU A 20 12.23 8.71 30.07
N MET A 21 12.09 7.41 30.36
CA MET A 21 10.98 6.59 29.86
C MET A 21 9.63 7.07 30.42
N ALA A 22 9.58 7.48 31.69
CA ALA A 22 8.36 7.98 32.30
C ALA A 22 7.94 9.32 31.69
N ALA A 23 8.91 10.21 31.45
CA ALA A 23 8.70 11.46 30.75
C ALA A 23 8.23 11.23 29.31
N LEU A 24 8.89 10.33 28.56
CA LEU A 24 8.47 9.96 27.20
C LEU A 24 7.03 9.46 27.17
N ARG A 25 6.65 8.58 28.10
CA ARG A 25 5.27 8.09 28.20
C ARG A 25 4.27 9.21 28.49
N ALA A 26 4.58 10.11 29.41
CA ALA A 26 3.71 11.25 29.75
C ALA A 26 3.54 12.19 28.54
N THR A 27 4.64 12.59 27.91
CA THR A 27 4.62 13.42 26.69
C THR A 27 3.88 12.74 25.54
N LEU A 28 4.00 11.42 25.40
CA LEU A 28 3.26 10.67 24.40
C LEU A 28 1.75 10.71 24.65
N LEU A 29 1.30 10.53 25.88
CA LEU A 29 -0.14 10.58 26.22
C LEU A 29 -0.73 11.98 25.91
N GLU A 30 0.00 13.04 26.25
CA GLU A 30 -0.38 14.41 25.91
C GLU A 30 -0.36 14.65 24.39
N GLY A 31 0.70 14.21 23.71
CA GLY A 31 0.88 14.35 22.25
C GLY A 31 -0.10 13.51 21.43
N ALA A 32 -0.65 12.43 22.00
CA ALA A 32 -1.65 11.59 21.34
C ALA A 32 -3.06 12.20 21.37
N ALA A 33 -3.37 13.09 22.32
CA ALA A 33 -4.69 13.73 22.44
C ALA A 33 -5.22 14.37 21.14
N PRO A 34 -4.44 15.19 20.39
CA PRO A 34 -4.92 15.74 19.13
C PRO A 34 -5.19 14.67 18.06
N PHE A 35 -4.38 13.60 18.03
CA PHE A 35 -4.61 12.48 17.11
C PHE A 35 -5.86 11.69 17.48
N LEU A 36 -6.05 11.37 18.77
CA LEU A 36 -7.26 10.70 19.25
C LEU A 36 -8.52 11.50 18.89
N ALA A 37 -8.50 12.83 19.06
CA ALA A 37 -9.61 13.69 18.66
C ALA A 37 -9.85 13.64 17.13
N ARG A 38 -8.79 13.77 16.34
CA ARG A 38 -8.83 13.73 14.86
C ARG A 38 -9.37 12.39 14.32
N LEU A 39 -8.97 11.27 14.94
CA LEU A 39 -9.38 9.92 14.52
C LEU A 39 -10.77 9.51 15.05
N GLY A 40 -11.48 10.40 15.77
CA GLY A 40 -12.85 10.20 16.22
C GLY A 40 -13.02 9.62 17.63
N GLN A 41 -12.07 9.92 18.53
CA GLN A 41 -12.07 9.51 19.93
C GLN A 41 -12.32 8.01 20.14
N PRO A 42 -11.46 7.16 19.55
CA PRO A 42 -11.67 5.73 19.61
C PRO A 42 -11.45 5.22 21.05
N THR A 43 -11.99 4.04 21.36
CA THR A 43 -11.81 3.43 22.69
C THR A 43 -10.34 3.13 22.97
N ALA A 44 -9.93 3.14 24.24
CA ALA A 44 -8.52 3.00 24.62
C ALA A 44 -7.87 1.70 24.13
N GLU A 45 -8.65 0.63 24.00
CA GLU A 45 -8.19 -0.70 23.55
C GLU A 45 -8.20 -0.86 22.03
N SER A 46 -8.70 0.13 21.29
CA SER A 46 -8.81 0.04 19.84
C SER A 46 -7.46 0.18 19.13
N PRO A 47 -7.30 -0.43 17.94
CA PRO A 47 -6.13 -0.20 17.10
C PRO A 47 -5.94 1.28 16.69
N LEU A 48 -7.03 2.06 16.57
CA LEU A 48 -6.94 3.50 16.28
C LEU A 48 -6.35 4.31 17.44
N ALA A 49 -6.62 3.91 18.69
CA ALA A 49 -5.97 4.53 19.84
C ALA A 49 -4.47 4.20 19.84
N ASN A 50 -4.09 2.96 19.54
CA ASN A 50 -2.69 2.59 19.39
C ASN A 50 -2.01 3.36 18.23
N LEU A 51 -2.67 3.56 17.09
CA LEU A 51 -2.19 4.40 16.00
C LEU A 51 -1.92 5.84 16.47
N ALA A 52 -2.83 6.46 17.23
CA ALA A 52 -2.61 7.80 17.78
C ALA A 52 -1.36 7.88 18.68
N HIS A 53 -1.18 6.89 19.56
CA HIS A 53 0.02 6.77 20.39
C HIS A 53 1.28 6.56 19.53
N TYR A 54 1.18 5.78 18.47
CA TYR A 54 2.30 5.52 17.56
C TYR A 54 2.72 6.78 16.81
N LEU A 55 1.77 7.54 16.26
CA LEU A 55 2.03 8.82 15.60
C LEU A 55 2.69 9.82 16.56
N ALA A 56 2.19 9.94 17.78
CA ALA A 56 2.80 10.78 18.81
C ALA A 56 4.23 10.34 19.14
N LEU A 57 4.48 9.03 19.30
CA LEU A 57 5.81 8.49 19.58
C LEU A 57 6.80 8.82 18.45
N ARG A 58 6.37 8.72 17.18
CA ARG A 58 7.24 8.90 16.02
C ARG A 58 7.70 10.35 15.79
N HIS A 59 7.24 11.30 16.61
CA HIS A 59 7.81 12.65 16.69
C HIS A 59 9.07 12.74 17.59
N HIS A 60 9.48 11.64 18.23
CA HIS A 60 10.67 11.60 19.09
C HIS A 60 11.80 10.80 18.46
N ASP A 61 13.04 11.29 18.58
CA ASP A 61 14.22 10.49 18.22
C ASP A 61 14.56 9.49 19.33
N LEU A 62 14.14 8.25 19.13
CA LEU A 62 14.33 7.19 20.12
C LEU A 62 15.76 6.61 20.11
N ARG A 63 16.55 6.80 19.05
CA ARG A 63 17.81 6.06 18.83
C ARG A 63 18.80 6.12 20.02
N PRO A 64 18.99 7.27 20.71
CA PRO A 64 19.83 7.32 21.90
C PRO A 64 19.29 6.44 23.04
N LEU A 65 17.98 6.48 23.28
CA LEU A 65 17.29 5.71 24.31
C LEU A 65 17.35 4.20 24.02
N GLN A 66 17.15 3.79 22.76
CA GLN A 66 17.22 2.38 22.36
C GLN A 66 18.55 1.72 22.72
N ARG A 67 19.67 2.40 22.42
CA ARG A 67 21.02 1.86 22.71
C ARG A 67 21.24 1.67 24.21
N ARG A 68 20.76 2.61 25.03
CA ARG A 68 20.92 2.57 26.49
C ARG A 68 20.03 1.49 27.11
N LEU A 69 18.79 1.34 26.66
CA LEU A 69 17.90 0.26 27.10
C LEU A 69 18.49 -1.13 26.78
N MET A 70 19.00 -1.33 25.56
CA MET A 70 19.57 -2.61 25.13
C MET A 70 20.77 -3.05 25.98
N ARG A 71 21.58 -2.12 26.49
CA ARG A 71 22.70 -2.42 27.39
C ARG A 71 22.25 -3.16 28.65
N PHE A 72 21.04 -2.89 29.13
CA PHE A 72 20.45 -3.53 30.30
C PHE A 72 19.52 -4.71 29.94
N GLY A 73 19.56 -5.19 28.69
CA GLY A 73 18.72 -6.31 28.24
C GLY A 73 17.24 -5.96 28.04
N LEU A 74 16.90 -4.67 28.04
CA LEU A 74 15.52 -4.21 27.86
C LEU A 74 15.16 -4.08 26.38
N SER A 75 13.86 -3.98 26.10
CA SER A 75 13.33 -3.73 24.76
C SER A 75 13.98 -2.49 24.14
N SER A 76 14.41 -2.62 22.89
CA SER A 76 14.89 -1.49 22.08
C SER A 76 13.76 -0.62 21.53
N LEU A 77 12.50 -0.88 21.90
CA LEU A 77 11.33 -0.17 21.36
C LEU A 77 11.16 -0.31 19.83
N GLY A 78 11.95 -1.14 19.15
CA GLY A 78 11.96 -1.23 17.69
C GLY A 78 10.86 -2.11 17.08
N ARG A 79 9.96 -2.67 17.89
CA ARG A 79 8.91 -3.65 17.50
C ARG A 79 7.59 -3.41 18.22
N LEU A 80 7.26 -2.14 18.45
CA LEU A 80 6.14 -1.70 19.27
C LEU A 80 4.94 -1.20 18.47
N GLU A 81 5.00 -1.23 17.14
CA GLU A 81 4.00 -0.62 16.25
C GLU A 81 2.58 -0.95 16.71
N SER A 82 2.28 -2.23 16.90
CA SER A 82 0.97 -2.75 17.31
C SER A 82 0.66 -2.68 18.82
N ARG A 83 1.58 -2.15 19.64
CA ARG A 83 1.54 -2.24 21.12
C ARG A 83 2.37 -1.15 21.81
N VAL A 84 2.12 0.11 21.47
CA VAL A 84 2.94 1.25 21.92
C VAL A 84 2.95 1.35 23.44
N LEU A 85 1.80 1.61 24.07
CA LEU A 85 1.70 1.76 25.53
C LEU A 85 2.06 0.47 26.29
N PRO A 86 1.58 -0.74 25.91
CA PRO A 86 2.01 -1.96 26.57
C PRO A 86 3.54 -2.16 26.57
N THR A 87 4.23 -1.79 25.48
CA THR A 87 5.69 -1.87 25.43
C THR A 87 6.35 -0.89 26.40
N LEU A 88 5.89 0.36 26.44
CA LEU A 88 6.44 1.37 27.37
C LEU A 88 6.19 0.97 28.83
N ASP A 89 5.00 0.46 29.13
CA ASP A 89 4.59 0.04 30.48
C ASP A 89 5.45 -1.14 30.96
N ALA A 90 5.68 -2.14 30.10
CA ALA A 90 6.54 -3.27 30.43
C ALA A 90 8.00 -2.84 30.70
N VAL A 91 8.54 -1.90 29.92
CA VAL A 91 9.90 -1.37 30.13
C VAL A 91 9.99 -0.57 31.43
N LEU A 92 8.99 0.26 31.74
CA LEU A 92 8.95 1.03 32.98
C LEU A 92 8.87 0.13 34.22
N VAL A 93 8.03 -0.90 34.19
CA VAL A 93 7.93 -1.89 35.27
C VAL A 93 9.27 -2.61 35.47
N ALA A 94 9.94 -3.01 34.37
CA ALA A 94 11.24 -3.66 34.45
C ALA A 94 12.33 -2.74 35.03
N LEU A 95 12.39 -1.48 34.59
CA LEU A 95 13.33 -0.48 35.11
C LEU A 95 13.11 -0.20 36.61
N ALA A 96 11.86 -0.08 37.05
CA ALA A 96 11.52 0.06 38.46
C ALA A 96 11.97 -1.15 39.28
N GLY A 97 11.72 -2.37 38.78
CA GLY A 97 12.19 -3.61 39.39
C GLY A 97 13.72 -3.69 39.50
N MET A 98 14.45 -3.27 38.47
CA MET A 98 15.93 -3.20 38.49
C MET A 98 16.46 -2.18 39.51
N GLN A 99 15.68 -1.16 39.86
CA GLN A 99 15.99 -0.18 40.91
C GLN A 99 15.57 -0.64 42.31
N GLY A 100 14.89 -1.79 42.44
CA GLY A 100 14.25 -2.19 43.69
C GLY A 100 13.13 -1.24 44.14
N ALA A 101 12.58 -0.46 43.20
CA ALA A 101 11.53 0.52 43.46
C ALA A 101 10.15 -0.04 43.07
N PRO A 102 9.08 0.33 43.79
CA PRO A 102 7.73 -0.02 43.36
C PRO A 102 7.36 0.72 42.06
N SER A 103 6.68 0.03 41.15
CA SER A 103 6.09 0.63 39.94
C SER A 103 4.65 1.07 40.23
N SER A 104 4.27 2.26 39.73
CA SER A 104 2.86 2.70 39.70
C SER A 104 2.06 2.07 38.55
N LEU A 105 2.75 1.46 37.58
CA LEU A 105 2.16 0.74 36.45
C LEU A 105 2.12 -0.76 36.75
N LEU A 106 1.10 -1.43 36.20
CA LEU A 106 1.01 -2.88 36.19
C LEU A 106 1.73 -3.44 34.96
N LEU A 107 2.38 -4.60 35.12
CA LEU A 107 2.92 -5.32 33.99
C LEU A 107 1.75 -5.76 33.08
N PRO A 108 1.75 -5.44 31.78
CA PRO A 108 0.71 -5.89 30.88
C PRO A 108 0.64 -7.42 30.85
N THR A 109 -0.57 -7.97 30.82
CA THR A 109 -0.77 -9.40 30.56
C THR A 109 -0.33 -9.74 29.13
N GLU A 110 -0.07 -11.02 28.85
CA GLU A 110 0.29 -11.49 27.51
C GLU A 110 -0.77 -11.09 26.47
N GLY A 111 -2.06 -11.29 26.79
CA GLY A 111 -3.16 -10.90 25.90
C GLY A 111 -3.17 -9.39 25.59
N GLN A 112 -2.97 -8.54 26.60
CA GLN A 112 -2.87 -7.09 26.39
C GLN A 112 -1.63 -6.70 25.57
N PHE A 113 -0.52 -7.39 25.78
CA PHE A 113 0.74 -7.11 25.08
C PHE A 113 0.68 -7.50 23.60
N PHE A 114 -0.01 -8.58 23.25
CA PHE A 114 -0.13 -9.08 21.88
C PHE A 114 -1.46 -8.74 21.20
N ALA A 115 -2.32 -7.95 21.84
CA ALA A 115 -3.65 -7.60 21.34
C ALA A 115 -3.63 -7.02 19.91
N GLY A 116 -2.69 -6.13 19.58
CA GLY A 116 -2.60 -5.55 18.25
C GLY A 116 -2.17 -6.53 17.16
N GLU A 117 -1.32 -7.51 17.49
CA GLU A 117 -0.95 -8.59 16.55
C GLU A 117 -2.16 -9.49 16.27
N GLN A 118 -2.95 -9.80 17.32
CA GLN A 118 -4.18 -10.57 17.18
C GLN A 118 -5.24 -9.81 16.37
N ALA A 119 -5.40 -8.51 16.62
CA ALA A 119 -6.31 -7.65 15.86
C ALA A 119 -5.95 -7.61 14.37
N LEU A 120 -4.65 -7.49 14.06
CA LEU A 120 -4.18 -7.52 12.67
C LEU A 120 -4.45 -8.89 12.02
N ALA A 121 -4.21 -9.99 12.73
CA ALA A 121 -4.51 -11.33 12.22
C ALA A 121 -6.00 -11.50 11.90
N VAL A 122 -6.89 -11.06 12.81
CA VAL A 122 -8.35 -11.08 12.61
C VAL A 122 -8.77 -10.21 11.43
N ALA A 123 -8.26 -8.98 11.32
CA ALA A 123 -8.55 -8.09 10.20
C ALA A 123 -8.10 -8.71 8.87
N THR A 124 -6.93 -9.35 8.87
CA THR A 124 -6.38 -10.03 7.69
C THR A 124 -7.24 -11.22 7.27
N GLU A 125 -7.69 -12.05 8.21
CA GLU A 125 -8.58 -13.18 7.91
C GLU A 125 -9.96 -12.72 7.44
N GLY A 126 -10.49 -11.64 8.04
CA GLY A 126 -11.73 -11.01 7.61
C GLY A 126 -11.66 -10.54 6.16
N LEU A 127 -10.53 -9.95 5.76
CA LEU A 127 -10.36 -9.37 4.42
C LEU A 127 -9.97 -10.41 3.36
N PHE A 128 -8.95 -11.23 3.62
CA PHE A 128 -8.37 -12.15 2.63
C PHE A 128 -8.73 -13.62 2.85
N GLY A 129 -9.40 -13.97 3.95
CA GLY A 129 -9.64 -15.35 4.35
C GLY A 129 -8.50 -15.96 5.17
N PRO A 130 -8.67 -17.22 5.64
CA PRO A 130 -7.69 -17.90 6.49
C PRO A 130 -6.33 -18.05 5.82
N ALA A 131 -5.28 -18.09 6.63
CA ALA A 131 -3.94 -18.39 6.16
C ALA A 131 -3.77 -19.88 5.78
N HIS A 132 -2.72 -20.18 5.01
CA HIS A 132 -2.30 -21.56 4.78
C HIS A 132 -1.50 -22.09 5.97
N THR A 133 -1.41 -23.41 6.09
CA THR A 133 -0.61 -24.05 7.15
C THR A 133 0.89 -23.79 7.01
N HIS A 134 1.39 -23.54 5.80
CA HIS A 134 2.81 -23.32 5.51
C HIS A 134 3.19 -21.85 5.31
N ARG A 135 2.22 -20.93 5.23
CA ARG A 135 2.49 -19.48 5.11
C ARG A 135 1.33 -18.63 5.62
N ARG A 136 1.67 -17.52 6.31
CA ARG A 136 0.70 -16.50 6.75
C ARG A 136 0.33 -15.49 5.68
N CYS A 137 1.29 -15.11 4.83
CA CYS A 137 1.08 -14.12 3.78
C CYS A 137 0.23 -14.71 2.64
N ARG A 138 -0.75 -13.94 2.13
CA ARG A 138 -1.66 -14.34 1.04
C ARG A 138 -1.09 -13.94 -0.32
N ILE A 139 -1.51 -14.63 -1.38
CA ILE A 139 -1.16 -14.30 -2.77
C ILE A 139 -2.39 -13.79 -3.50
N MET A 140 -2.33 -12.54 -3.94
CA MET A 140 -3.32 -11.95 -4.84
C MET A 140 -2.81 -12.04 -6.28
N VAL A 141 -3.64 -12.48 -7.22
CA VAL A 141 -3.28 -12.59 -8.63
C VAL A 141 -4.25 -11.78 -9.48
N THR A 142 -3.71 -10.89 -10.30
CA THR A 142 -4.52 -10.19 -11.31
C THR A 142 -4.90 -11.15 -12.43
N LEU A 143 -6.20 -11.35 -12.65
CA LEU A 143 -6.67 -12.21 -13.72
C LEU A 143 -6.50 -11.53 -15.09
N PRO A 144 -6.02 -12.28 -16.11
CA PRO A 144 -6.03 -11.83 -17.48
C PRO A 144 -7.44 -11.95 -18.10
N SER A 145 -7.69 -11.27 -19.22
CA SER A 145 -9.01 -11.25 -19.87
C SER A 145 -9.47 -12.65 -20.29
N GLU A 146 -8.52 -13.49 -20.67
CA GLU A 146 -8.69 -14.90 -21.04
C GLU A 146 -9.32 -15.74 -19.91
N ALA A 147 -9.14 -15.35 -18.64
CA ALA A 147 -9.75 -16.04 -17.50
C ALA A 147 -11.29 -15.97 -17.51
N ALA A 148 -11.90 -15.07 -18.28
CA ALA A 148 -13.34 -15.04 -18.48
C ALA A 148 -13.84 -16.23 -19.32
N ALA A 149 -12.99 -16.82 -20.17
CA ALA A 149 -13.34 -17.95 -21.03
C ALA A 149 -12.64 -19.26 -20.64
N ASP A 150 -11.63 -19.19 -19.77
CA ASP A 150 -10.80 -20.32 -19.36
C ASP A 150 -10.91 -20.57 -17.84
N ALA A 151 -11.85 -21.43 -17.47
CA ALA A 151 -12.05 -21.85 -16.08
C ALA A 151 -10.88 -22.69 -15.55
N ASP A 152 -10.23 -23.48 -16.41
CA ASP A 152 -9.13 -24.36 -16.04
C ASP A 152 -7.90 -23.54 -15.61
N MET A 153 -7.62 -22.42 -16.29
CA MET A 153 -6.58 -21.47 -15.88
C MET A 153 -6.79 -20.96 -14.45
N VAL A 154 -8.03 -20.57 -14.11
CA VAL A 154 -8.34 -20.05 -12.77
C VAL A 154 -8.19 -21.15 -11.71
N LEU A 155 -8.64 -22.36 -12.02
CA LEU A 155 -8.48 -23.54 -11.15
C LEU A 155 -7.00 -23.91 -10.96
N GLU A 156 -6.18 -23.80 -12.01
CA GLU A 156 -4.74 -24.02 -11.91
C GLU A 156 -4.09 -23.00 -10.96
N LEU A 157 -4.39 -21.71 -11.11
CA LEU A 157 -3.89 -20.66 -10.21
C LEU A 157 -4.31 -20.90 -8.75
N ALA A 158 -5.55 -21.34 -8.54
CA ALA A 158 -6.04 -21.74 -7.22
C ALA A 158 -5.24 -22.91 -6.63
N ARG A 159 -4.95 -23.94 -7.41
CA ARG A 159 -4.13 -25.09 -6.98
C ARG A 159 -2.68 -24.70 -6.69
N LEU A 160 -2.13 -23.75 -7.42
CA LEU A 160 -0.74 -23.28 -7.26
C LEU A 160 -0.54 -22.38 -6.03
N GLY A 161 -1.62 -21.81 -5.46
CA GLY A 161 -1.56 -21.05 -4.22
C GLY A 161 -2.24 -19.67 -4.25
N MET A 162 -3.00 -19.30 -5.29
CA MET A 162 -3.74 -18.03 -5.31
C MET A 162 -4.80 -17.99 -4.20
N ASP A 163 -4.82 -16.93 -3.38
CA ASP A 163 -5.78 -16.72 -2.28
C ASP A 163 -6.82 -15.66 -2.59
N CYS A 164 -6.43 -14.70 -3.43
CA CYS A 164 -7.31 -13.65 -3.89
C CYS A 164 -7.16 -13.47 -5.39
N ALA A 165 -8.27 -13.47 -6.12
CA ALA A 165 -8.31 -13.02 -7.50
C ALA A 165 -8.54 -11.51 -7.51
N ARG A 166 -7.74 -10.78 -8.28
CA ARG A 166 -7.96 -9.37 -8.60
C ARG A 166 -8.50 -9.27 -10.02
N ILE A 167 -9.67 -8.64 -10.18
CA ILE A 167 -10.26 -8.30 -11.48
C ILE A 167 -10.13 -6.78 -11.65
N ASN A 168 -9.46 -6.35 -12.71
CA ASN A 168 -9.19 -4.93 -12.96
C ASN A 168 -10.28 -4.33 -13.87
N CYS A 169 -11.18 -3.55 -13.30
CA CYS A 169 -12.35 -2.98 -13.98
C CYS A 169 -12.01 -1.80 -14.90
N ALA A 170 -10.74 -1.39 -14.97
CA ALA A 170 -10.24 -0.50 -16.03
C ALA A 170 -10.21 -1.20 -17.41
N HIS A 171 -10.37 -2.52 -17.43
CA HIS A 171 -10.41 -3.35 -18.63
C HIS A 171 -11.65 -4.26 -18.60
N ASP A 172 -11.98 -4.81 -19.77
CA ASP A 172 -13.09 -5.75 -19.96
C ASP A 172 -14.45 -5.12 -19.59
N ASP A 173 -15.49 -5.95 -19.47
CA ASP A 173 -16.86 -5.52 -19.19
C ASP A 173 -17.53 -6.39 -18.12
N ALA A 174 -18.75 -6.01 -17.72
CA ALA A 174 -19.52 -6.72 -16.71
C ALA A 174 -19.70 -8.22 -17.03
N THR A 175 -19.86 -8.61 -18.30
CA THR A 175 -20.05 -10.02 -18.68
C THR A 175 -18.78 -10.82 -18.41
N ALA A 176 -17.62 -10.26 -18.78
CA ALA A 176 -16.33 -10.87 -18.52
C ALA A 176 -16.06 -10.98 -17.01
N TRP A 177 -16.35 -9.93 -16.24
CA TRP A 177 -16.14 -9.92 -14.78
C TRP A 177 -16.98 -10.98 -14.08
N HIS A 178 -18.26 -11.12 -14.44
CA HIS A 178 -19.14 -12.17 -13.91
C HIS A 178 -18.61 -13.56 -14.23
N SER A 179 -18.11 -13.78 -15.45
CA SER A 179 -17.55 -15.06 -15.87
C SER A 179 -16.28 -15.40 -15.08
N MET A 180 -15.35 -14.45 -14.95
CA MET A 180 -14.15 -14.60 -14.11
C MET A 180 -14.54 -14.90 -12.65
N ALA A 181 -15.50 -14.16 -12.10
CA ALA A 181 -15.94 -14.36 -10.73
C ALA A 181 -16.55 -15.75 -10.53
N ALA A 182 -17.40 -16.20 -11.45
CA ALA A 182 -17.97 -17.54 -11.43
C ALA A 182 -16.87 -18.62 -11.46
N HIS A 183 -15.85 -18.48 -12.32
CA HIS A 183 -14.71 -19.39 -12.36
C HIS A 183 -13.93 -19.40 -11.05
N VAL A 184 -13.72 -18.25 -10.41
CA VAL A 184 -13.04 -18.17 -9.10
C VAL A 184 -13.87 -18.85 -8.01
N ARG A 185 -15.20 -18.68 -8.00
CA ARG A 185 -16.08 -19.36 -7.03
C ARG A 185 -16.08 -20.88 -7.25
N ALA A 186 -16.12 -21.35 -8.50
CA ALA A 186 -16.02 -22.76 -8.82
C ALA A 186 -14.67 -23.34 -8.36
N ALA A 187 -13.56 -22.67 -8.70
CA ALA A 187 -12.22 -23.06 -8.28
C ALA A 187 -12.09 -23.12 -6.75
N SER A 188 -12.67 -22.16 -6.02
CA SER A 188 -12.71 -22.15 -4.55
C SER A 188 -13.39 -23.39 -3.97
N LEU A 189 -14.48 -23.85 -4.57
CA LEU A 189 -15.17 -25.09 -4.17
C LEU A 189 -14.30 -26.32 -4.46
N ASP A 190 -13.69 -26.40 -5.65
CA ASP A 190 -12.84 -27.52 -6.06
C ASP A 190 -11.59 -27.68 -5.18
N VAL A 191 -10.94 -26.57 -4.81
CA VAL A 191 -9.75 -26.63 -3.92
C VAL A 191 -10.11 -26.71 -2.43
N GLY A 192 -11.41 -26.63 -2.09
CA GLY A 192 -11.90 -26.75 -0.72
C GLY A 192 -11.48 -25.62 0.24
N ARG A 193 -11.19 -24.43 -0.30
CA ARG A 193 -10.81 -23.25 0.50
C ARG A 193 -11.36 -21.96 -0.11
N PRO A 194 -11.70 -20.94 0.69
CA PRO A 194 -12.17 -19.66 0.17
C PRO A 194 -11.10 -18.98 -0.67
N ILE A 195 -11.50 -18.49 -1.85
CA ILE A 195 -10.70 -17.58 -2.68
C ILE A 195 -11.47 -16.27 -2.80
N ARG A 196 -10.87 -15.19 -2.33
CA ARG A 196 -11.51 -13.87 -2.32
C ARG A 196 -11.41 -13.19 -3.69
N ILE A 197 -12.37 -12.34 -4.00
CA ILE A 197 -12.40 -11.54 -5.24
C ILE A 197 -12.31 -10.06 -4.87
N LEU A 198 -11.22 -9.42 -5.31
CA LEU A 198 -11.06 -7.98 -5.31
C LEU A 198 -11.43 -7.43 -6.68
N MET A 199 -12.49 -6.64 -6.76
CA MET A 199 -12.83 -5.85 -7.94
C MET A 199 -12.14 -4.48 -7.83
N ASP A 200 -11.13 -4.25 -8.65
CA ASP A 200 -10.33 -3.01 -8.64
C ASP A 200 -10.99 -2.00 -9.59
N ILE A 201 -11.67 -0.98 -9.04
CA ILE A 201 -12.33 0.04 -9.85
C ILE A 201 -11.32 1.00 -10.47
N ALA A 202 -11.62 1.51 -11.66
CA ALA A 202 -10.62 2.10 -12.54
C ALA A 202 -10.06 3.42 -12.01
N GLY A 203 -10.95 4.27 -11.48
CA GLY A 203 -10.62 5.63 -11.08
C GLY A 203 -10.17 6.52 -12.26
N PRO A 204 -9.75 7.76 -11.98
CA PRO A 204 -9.48 8.78 -12.99
C PRO A 204 -8.08 8.65 -13.64
N LYS A 205 -7.74 7.45 -14.15
CA LYS A 205 -6.42 7.24 -14.76
C LYS A 205 -6.29 8.03 -16.07
N ILE A 206 -5.35 8.96 -16.10
CA ILE A 206 -5.06 9.75 -17.28
C ILE A 206 -4.29 8.90 -18.28
N ARG A 207 -4.75 8.90 -19.53
CA ARG A 207 -4.11 8.20 -20.63
C ARG A 207 -3.90 9.14 -21.80
N THR A 208 -2.94 8.79 -22.65
CA THR A 208 -2.84 9.41 -23.98
C THR A 208 -3.94 8.87 -24.89
N GLY A 209 -4.48 9.76 -25.72
CA GLY A 209 -5.37 9.43 -26.82
C GLY A 209 -4.58 9.28 -28.12
N ASP A 210 -5.24 9.58 -29.23
CA ASP A 210 -4.65 9.43 -30.56
C ASP A 210 -3.46 10.36 -30.82
N LEU A 211 -2.57 9.90 -31.68
CA LEU A 211 -1.48 10.71 -32.22
C LEU A 211 -2.06 11.70 -33.22
N VAL A 212 -1.99 12.99 -32.88
CA VAL A 212 -2.55 14.08 -33.69
C VAL A 212 -1.53 14.57 -34.72
N ALA A 213 -0.23 14.51 -34.39
CA ALA A 213 0.86 14.77 -35.33
C ALA A 213 2.06 13.86 -35.05
N THR A 214 2.71 13.41 -36.11
CA THR A 214 3.94 12.62 -36.03
C THR A 214 4.97 13.13 -37.03
N PRO A 215 6.26 13.26 -36.66
CA PRO A 215 7.31 13.48 -37.66
C PRO A 215 7.43 12.26 -38.60
N GLU A 216 7.86 12.48 -39.86
CA GLU A 216 7.95 11.42 -40.90
C GLU A 216 8.74 10.18 -40.44
N LYS A 217 9.81 10.40 -39.65
CA LYS A 217 10.56 9.36 -38.94
C LYS A 217 11.11 9.95 -37.64
N GLY A 218 11.01 9.21 -36.54
CA GLY A 218 11.68 9.62 -35.29
C GLY A 218 11.12 8.95 -34.05
N LYS A 219 11.95 8.84 -33.03
CA LYS A 219 11.55 8.53 -31.66
C LYS A 219 11.88 9.77 -30.83
N LEU A 220 11.09 10.08 -29.82
CA LEU A 220 11.43 11.12 -28.86
C LEU A 220 12.74 10.75 -28.15
N ARG A 221 13.65 11.71 -28.12
CA ARG A 221 14.95 11.72 -27.45
C ARG A 221 14.97 12.85 -26.41
N ALA A 222 15.95 12.80 -25.51
CA ALA A 222 16.20 13.92 -24.61
C ALA A 222 16.45 15.21 -25.43
N GLY A 223 15.80 16.30 -25.04
CA GLY A 223 15.79 17.59 -25.75
C GLY A 223 14.64 17.76 -26.74
N ASP A 224 13.96 16.69 -27.16
CA ASP A 224 12.83 16.79 -28.09
C ASP A 224 11.58 17.40 -27.42
N SER A 225 10.61 17.79 -28.24
CA SER A 225 9.34 18.35 -27.82
C SER A 225 8.18 17.41 -28.09
N LEU A 226 7.26 17.32 -27.13
CA LEU A 226 5.99 16.61 -27.23
C LEU A 226 4.85 17.55 -26.86
N TRP A 227 3.88 17.70 -27.75
CA TRP A 227 2.64 18.40 -27.43
C TRP A 227 1.62 17.44 -26.82
N LEU A 228 1.10 17.79 -25.64
CA LEU A 228 -0.13 17.23 -25.09
C LEU A 228 -1.29 18.13 -25.50
N THR A 229 -2.34 17.56 -26.06
CA THR A 229 -3.43 18.33 -26.67
C THR A 229 -4.81 17.80 -26.26
N VAL A 230 -5.79 18.69 -26.23
CA VAL A 230 -7.20 18.29 -26.20
C VAL A 230 -7.59 17.80 -27.60
N GLU A 231 -8.40 16.76 -27.69
CA GLU A 231 -8.90 16.26 -28.97
C GLU A 231 -9.63 17.38 -29.75
N GLY A 232 -9.26 17.56 -31.02
CA GLY A 232 -9.81 18.61 -31.89
C GLY A 232 -9.22 20.01 -31.69
N ALA A 233 -8.29 20.22 -30.75
CA ALA A 233 -7.62 21.50 -30.58
C ALA A 233 -6.68 21.83 -31.77
N PRO A 234 -6.55 23.11 -32.16
CA PRO A 234 -5.59 23.52 -33.19
C PRO A 234 -4.16 23.13 -32.79
N LEU A 235 -3.47 22.41 -33.66
CA LEU A 235 -2.07 22.07 -33.43
C LEU A 235 -1.18 23.32 -33.53
N PRO A 236 -0.35 23.61 -32.53
CA PRO A 236 0.63 24.67 -32.63
C PRO A 236 1.63 24.39 -33.78
N PRO A 237 2.12 25.41 -34.49
CA PRO A 237 3.10 25.22 -35.55
C PRO A 237 4.43 24.68 -34.98
N GLY A 238 4.97 23.63 -35.60
CA GLY A 238 6.28 23.06 -35.26
C GLY A 238 6.44 21.61 -35.73
N ASP A 239 7.70 21.18 -35.88
CA ASP A 239 8.05 19.78 -36.15
C ASP A 239 8.12 19.01 -34.83
N GLY A 240 7.24 18.03 -34.60
CA GLY A 240 7.24 17.26 -33.36
C GLY A 240 6.07 16.29 -33.23
N TYR A 241 6.08 15.52 -32.15
CA TYR A 241 4.93 14.68 -31.78
C TYR A 241 3.85 15.54 -31.12
N ALA A 242 2.59 15.29 -31.48
CA ALA A 242 1.43 15.77 -30.73
C ALA A 242 0.50 14.60 -30.41
N ILE A 243 0.06 14.52 -29.17
CA ILE A 243 -0.80 13.43 -28.70
C ILE A 243 -1.98 14.01 -27.93
N ALA A 244 -3.17 13.47 -28.19
CA ALA A 244 -4.35 13.81 -27.42
C ALA A 244 -4.23 13.26 -25.99
N VAL A 245 -5.00 13.82 -25.06
CA VAL A 245 -5.11 13.30 -23.68
C VAL A 245 -6.56 12.95 -23.37
N SER A 246 -6.77 11.86 -22.64
CA SER A 246 -8.10 11.32 -22.34
C SER A 246 -8.95 12.22 -21.43
N LEU A 247 -8.30 13.14 -20.71
CA LEU A 247 -8.91 14.10 -19.81
C LEU A 247 -8.49 15.51 -20.24
N PRO A 248 -9.29 16.20 -21.08
CA PRO A 248 -8.95 17.53 -21.59
C PRO A 248 -8.59 18.55 -20.52
N GLU A 249 -9.24 18.45 -19.36
CA GLU A 249 -9.05 19.33 -18.21
C GLU A 249 -7.60 19.39 -17.74
N ILE A 250 -6.80 18.34 -17.94
CA ILE A 250 -5.41 18.31 -17.44
C ILE A 250 -4.55 19.34 -18.17
N VAL A 251 -4.81 19.58 -19.46
CA VAL A 251 -4.00 20.50 -20.28
C VAL A 251 -4.16 21.94 -19.79
N ASN A 252 -5.31 22.23 -19.18
CA ASN A 252 -5.61 23.54 -18.59
C ASN A 252 -5.15 23.66 -17.13
N ARG A 253 -4.75 22.55 -16.48
CA ARG A 253 -4.33 22.52 -15.08
C ARG A 253 -2.81 22.49 -14.90
N VAL A 254 -2.07 21.98 -15.89
CA VAL A 254 -0.61 21.97 -15.86
C VAL A 254 -0.03 23.38 -15.91
N ALA A 255 1.03 23.62 -15.14
CA ALA A 255 1.79 24.85 -15.15
C ALA A 255 3.16 24.66 -15.81
N VAL A 256 3.76 25.76 -16.29
CA VAL A 256 5.15 25.74 -16.74
C VAL A 256 6.06 25.31 -15.59
N GLY A 257 6.90 24.31 -15.83
CA GLY A 257 7.76 23.68 -14.83
C GLY A 257 7.21 22.36 -14.28
N ASP A 258 5.93 22.03 -14.48
CA ASP A 258 5.37 20.77 -14.01
C ASP A 258 6.02 19.58 -14.72
N ARG A 259 6.32 18.52 -13.97
CA ARG A 259 6.77 17.25 -14.55
C ARG A 259 5.63 16.51 -15.22
N VAL A 260 5.96 15.86 -16.33
CA VAL A 260 5.10 14.97 -17.08
C VAL A 260 5.81 13.64 -17.25
N LEU A 261 5.21 12.57 -16.74
CA LEU A 261 5.71 11.21 -16.88
C LEU A 261 4.78 10.41 -17.79
N TYR A 262 5.37 9.67 -18.73
CA TYR A 262 4.65 8.91 -19.74
C TYR A 262 5.03 7.42 -19.69
N ASP A 263 4.01 6.54 -19.77
CA ASP A 263 4.12 5.07 -19.82
C ASP A 263 5.02 4.54 -18.69
N ASP A 264 4.62 4.80 -17.44
CA ASP A 264 5.33 4.43 -16.21
C ASP A 264 6.74 5.07 -16.10
N GLY A 265 6.85 6.33 -16.52
CA GLY A 265 8.11 7.09 -16.44
C GLY A 265 9.18 6.72 -17.47
N LYS A 266 8.84 5.92 -18.50
CA LYS A 266 9.74 5.61 -19.62
C LYS A 266 10.15 6.85 -20.42
N LEU A 267 9.33 7.90 -20.33
CA LEU A 267 9.66 9.25 -20.72
C LEU A 267 9.26 10.19 -19.59
N GLU A 268 10.15 11.12 -19.25
CA GLU A 268 9.92 12.20 -18.30
C GLU A 268 10.32 13.52 -18.96
N GLY A 269 9.46 14.51 -18.82
CA GLY A 269 9.70 15.86 -19.33
C GLY A 269 9.12 16.92 -18.42
N LEU A 270 9.40 18.18 -18.77
CA LEU A 270 8.90 19.36 -18.08
C LEU A 270 8.00 20.16 -19.03
N VAL A 271 6.91 20.70 -18.52
CA VAL A 271 6.08 21.64 -19.28
C VAL A 271 6.86 22.93 -19.49
N GLU A 272 7.14 23.29 -20.74
CA GLU A 272 7.83 24.54 -21.10
C GLU A 272 6.87 25.66 -21.46
N ALA A 273 5.71 25.32 -22.03
CA ALA A 273 4.73 26.30 -22.45
C ALA A 273 3.32 25.73 -22.37
N VAL A 274 2.37 26.55 -21.93
CA VAL A 274 0.94 26.24 -21.97
C VAL A 274 0.26 27.19 -22.95
N ARG A 275 -0.68 26.66 -23.71
CA ARG A 275 -1.52 27.34 -24.71
C ARG A 275 -2.97 26.87 -24.53
N GLU A 276 -3.90 27.55 -25.15
CA GLU A 276 -5.31 27.14 -25.14
C GLU A 276 -5.44 25.72 -25.72
N GLY A 277 -5.82 24.76 -24.88
CA GLY A 277 -6.01 23.35 -25.27
C GLY A 277 -4.72 22.58 -25.58
N ALA A 278 -3.53 23.13 -25.32
CA ALA A 278 -2.25 22.44 -25.59
C ALA A 278 -1.14 22.79 -24.59
N ALA A 279 -0.33 21.80 -24.21
CA ALA A 279 0.86 21.99 -23.38
C ALA A 279 2.10 21.38 -24.06
N LEU A 280 3.17 22.16 -24.15
CA LEU A 280 4.46 21.74 -24.70
C LEU A 280 5.32 21.14 -23.60
N VAL A 281 5.70 19.89 -23.77
CA VAL A 281 6.58 19.16 -22.87
C VAL A 281 7.95 19.01 -23.52
N ARG A 282 9.00 19.46 -22.82
CA ARG A 282 10.39 19.18 -23.18
C ARG A 282 10.82 17.87 -22.55
N VAL A 283 11.27 16.95 -23.38
CA VAL A 283 11.75 15.64 -22.93
C VAL A 283 13.09 15.81 -22.22
N GLY A 284 13.14 15.46 -20.94
CA GLY A 284 14.38 15.45 -20.16
C GLY A 284 15.03 14.07 -20.17
N ARG A 285 14.28 13.05 -19.71
CA ARG A 285 14.74 11.67 -19.64
C ARG A 285 13.87 10.77 -20.51
N VAL A 286 14.49 9.85 -21.24
CA VAL A 286 13.79 8.82 -22.02
C VAL A 286 14.65 7.58 -22.10
N LYS A 287 14.02 6.42 -22.28
CA LYS A 287 14.74 5.15 -22.47
C LYS A 287 15.78 5.23 -23.60
N GLU A 288 16.82 4.41 -23.46
CA GLU A 288 17.90 4.30 -24.44
C GLU A 288 17.36 3.96 -25.85
N GLY A 289 17.89 4.64 -26.87
CA GLY A 289 17.42 4.51 -28.24
C GLY A 289 16.08 5.21 -28.55
N GLY A 290 15.54 6.00 -27.60
CA GLY A 290 14.36 6.84 -27.76
C GLY A 290 13.02 6.09 -27.62
N LEU A 291 11.93 6.85 -27.50
CA LEU A 291 10.57 6.32 -27.34
C LEU A 291 9.64 6.82 -28.47
N LYS A 292 8.85 5.91 -29.04
CA LYS A 292 7.74 6.29 -29.93
C LYS A 292 6.46 6.38 -29.09
N PRO A 293 5.83 7.56 -28.95
CA PRO A 293 4.55 7.66 -28.27
C PRO A 293 3.50 6.80 -28.95
N LYS A 294 2.62 6.24 -28.13
CA LYS A 294 1.49 5.41 -28.51
C LYS A 294 0.23 5.89 -27.77
N PRO A 295 -0.96 5.68 -28.34
CA PRO A 295 -2.21 5.84 -27.62
C PRO A 295 -2.32 4.92 -26.40
N GLU A 296 -3.26 5.26 -25.54
CA GLU A 296 -3.71 4.52 -24.34
C GLU A 296 -2.64 4.31 -23.26
N LYS A 297 -1.54 5.06 -23.32
CA LYS A 297 -0.47 4.99 -22.32
C LYS A 297 -0.73 5.91 -21.15
N GLY A 298 -0.39 5.45 -19.95
CA GLY A 298 -0.56 6.23 -18.73
C GLY A 298 0.23 7.54 -18.76
N LEU A 299 -0.38 8.58 -18.21
CA LEU A 299 0.25 9.88 -17.98
C LEU A 299 0.16 10.22 -16.49
N ASN A 300 1.27 10.62 -15.89
CA ASN A 300 1.34 11.09 -14.50
C ASN A 300 1.84 12.54 -14.47
N LEU A 301 1.23 13.32 -13.57
CA LEU A 301 1.42 14.77 -13.44
C LEU A 301 1.66 15.10 -11.95
N PRO A 302 2.83 14.71 -11.40
CA PRO A 302 3.10 14.71 -9.97
C PRO A 302 3.05 16.09 -9.30
N ASP A 303 3.28 17.15 -10.09
CA ASP A 303 3.33 18.52 -9.58
C ASP A 303 1.99 19.26 -9.79
N THR A 304 1.03 18.63 -10.47
CA THR A 304 -0.23 19.26 -10.86
C THR A 304 -1.37 18.88 -9.91
N ALA A 305 -2.05 19.87 -9.36
CA ALA A 305 -3.27 19.67 -8.57
C ALA A 305 -4.46 19.29 -9.48
N LEU A 306 -4.56 17.99 -9.79
CA LEU A 306 -5.53 17.48 -10.76
C LEU A 306 -6.99 17.64 -10.34
N GLY A 307 -7.30 17.71 -9.03
CA GLY A 307 -8.65 17.89 -8.51
C GLY A 307 -9.71 16.96 -9.12
N LEU A 308 -9.31 15.73 -9.47
CA LEU A 308 -10.16 14.71 -10.05
C LEU A 308 -10.80 13.90 -8.92
N SER A 309 -12.10 13.63 -9.06
CA SER A 309 -12.77 12.66 -8.20
C SER A 309 -12.15 11.27 -8.41
N PRO A 310 -11.80 10.54 -7.34
CA PRO A 310 -11.33 9.16 -7.47
C PRO A 310 -12.45 8.20 -7.92
N LEU A 311 -13.71 8.56 -7.73
CA LEU A 311 -14.87 7.85 -8.27
C LEU A 311 -15.34 8.53 -9.57
N THR A 312 -15.19 7.86 -10.70
CA THR A 312 -15.61 8.38 -12.00
C THR A 312 -17.04 7.98 -12.35
N ALA A 313 -17.66 8.67 -13.31
CA ALA A 313 -18.97 8.27 -13.83
C ALA A 313 -18.96 6.86 -14.45
N LYS A 314 -17.81 6.37 -14.94
CA LYS A 314 -17.66 4.98 -15.38
C LYS A 314 -17.74 4.04 -14.17
N ASP A 315 -16.98 4.35 -13.12
CA ASP A 315 -16.98 3.53 -11.90
C ASP A 315 -18.39 3.45 -11.30
N GLU A 316 -19.12 4.56 -11.21
CA GLU A 316 -20.51 4.59 -10.71
C GLU A 316 -21.45 3.65 -11.50
N ARG A 317 -21.32 3.62 -12.84
CA ARG A 317 -22.10 2.70 -13.68
C ARG A 317 -21.69 1.24 -13.48
N ASP A 318 -20.40 1.00 -13.26
CA ASP A 318 -19.86 -0.34 -13.09
C ASP A 318 -20.12 -0.91 -11.69
N LEU A 319 -20.36 -0.06 -10.68
CA LEU A 319 -20.55 -0.48 -9.29
C LEU A 319 -21.63 -1.54 -9.14
N ALA A 320 -22.73 -1.47 -9.90
CA ALA A 320 -23.79 -2.47 -9.85
C ALA A 320 -23.27 -3.89 -10.15
N ALA A 321 -22.49 -4.05 -11.23
CA ALA A 321 -21.88 -5.34 -11.58
C ALA A 321 -20.73 -5.71 -10.62
N VAL A 322 -19.96 -4.72 -10.18
CA VAL A 322 -18.86 -4.92 -9.22
C VAL A 322 -19.36 -5.54 -7.93
N ILE A 323 -20.46 -5.03 -7.35
CA ILE A 323 -20.98 -5.53 -6.08
C ILE A 323 -21.61 -6.93 -6.19
N GLU A 324 -21.94 -7.40 -7.38
CA GLU A 324 -22.43 -8.78 -7.59
C GLU A 324 -21.29 -9.79 -7.52
N CYS A 325 -20.08 -9.38 -7.94
CA CYS A 325 -18.89 -10.24 -8.00
C CYS A 325 -18.02 -10.18 -6.74
N ALA A 326 -17.84 -8.98 -6.18
CA ALA A 326 -16.79 -8.65 -5.23
C ALA A 326 -16.97 -9.27 -3.83
N ASP A 327 -15.88 -9.72 -3.22
CA ASP A 327 -15.71 -9.73 -1.75
C ASP A 327 -15.16 -8.38 -1.27
N MET A 328 -14.32 -7.74 -2.09
CA MET A 328 -13.66 -6.47 -1.80
C MET A 328 -13.69 -5.55 -3.01
N ILE A 329 -13.72 -4.24 -2.74
CA ILE A 329 -13.49 -3.20 -3.75
C ILE A 329 -12.07 -2.64 -3.55
N GLY A 330 -11.26 -2.64 -4.61
CA GLY A 330 -10.02 -1.88 -4.67
C GLY A 330 -10.31 -0.47 -5.19
N TYR A 331 -10.09 0.55 -4.37
CA TYR A 331 -10.45 1.92 -4.68
C TYR A 331 -9.22 2.73 -5.10
N SER A 332 -9.11 2.96 -6.41
CA SER A 332 -7.99 3.68 -7.05
C SER A 332 -7.98 5.17 -6.73
N PHE A 333 -6.78 5.75 -6.64
CA PHE A 333 -6.49 7.19 -6.47
C PHE A 333 -7.10 7.87 -5.24
N VAL A 334 -7.64 7.09 -4.29
CA VAL A 334 -8.12 7.59 -3.00
C VAL A 334 -7.02 8.36 -2.28
N SER A 335 -7.33 9.57 -1.84
CA SER A 335 -6.33 10.48 -1.24
C SER A 335 -6.82 11.20 0.00
N ARG A 336 -8.14 11.26 0.24
CA ARG A 336 -8.75 11.96 1.37
C ARG A 336 -9.88 11.16 2.00
N PRO A 337 -10.21 11.35 3.28
CA PRO A 337 -11.33 10.68 3.94
C PRO A 337 -12.66 10.87 3.20
N GLU A 338 -12.89 12.05 2.62
CA GLU A 338 -14.12 12.35 1.88
C GLU A 338 -14.25 11.50 0.62
N ASP A 339 -13.15 11.01 0.06
CA ASP A 339 -13.19 10.10 -1.08
C ASP A 339 -13.86 8.77 -0.68
N ILE A 340 -13.66 8.32 0.57
CA ILE A 340 -14.36 7.16 1.13
C ILE A 340 -15.85 7.46 1.23
N ASP A 341 -16.24 8.64 1.72
CA ASP A 341 -17.65 9.07 1.78
C ASP A 341 -18.33 9.03 0.40
N LEU A 342 -17.61 9.43 -0.66
CA LEU A 342 -18.13 9.36 -2.03
C LEU A 342 -18.47 7.92 -2.45
N LEU A 343 -17.57 6.97 -2.19
CA LEU A 343 -17.82 5.56 -2.52
C LEU A 343 -18.95 4.99 -1.65
N GLU A 344 -18.97 5.29 -0.35
CA GLU A 344 -20.03 4.85 0.56
C GLU A 344 -21.40 5.37 0.12
N ALA A 345 -21.49 6.65 -0.28
CA ALA A 345 -22.72 7.25 -0.78
C ALA A 345 -23.19 6.59 -2.09
N ALA A 346 -22.26 6.25 -2.99
CA ALA A 346 -22.59 5.54 -4.23
C ALA A 346 -23.07 4.10 -3.95
N LEU A 347 -22.41 3.38 -3.04
CA LEU A 347 -22.81 2.03 -2.65
C LEU A 347 -24.17 2.00 -1.92
N ALA A 348 -24.49 3.02 -1.14
CA ALA A 348 -25.78 3.13 -0.45
C ALA A 348 -26.99 3.27 -1.41
N GLN A 349 -26.76 3.62 -2.67
CA GLN A 349 -27.80 3.67 -3.70
C GLN A 349 -28.07 2.31 -4.36
N LEU A 350 -27.24 1.30 -4.08
CA LEU A 350 -27.35 -0.03 -4.65
C LEU A 350 -28.03 -1.02 -3.67
N PRO A 351 -28.53 -2.16 -4.16
CA PRO A 351 -29.17 -3.16 -3.30
C PRO A 351 -28.27 -3.60 -2.14
N ALA A 352 -28.84 -3.62 -0.93
CA ALA A 352 -28.13 -4.05 0.26
C ALA A 352 -27.65 -5.50 0.12
N ARG A 353 -26.41 -5.75 0.58
CA ARG A 353 -25.82 -7.09 0.59
C ARG A 353 -25.92 -7.72 1.98
N ALA A 354 -26.04 -9.03 2.01
CA ALA A 354 -26.05 -9.80 3.27
C ALA A 354 -24.70 -9.75 4.00
N THR A 355 -23.59 -9.71 3.24
CA THR A 355 -22.24 -9.60 3.78
C THR A 355 -21.64 -8.25 3.39
N PRO A 356 -21.02 -7.52 4.34
CA PRO A 356 -20.36 -6.26 4.04
C PRO A 356 -19.18 -6.49 3.09
N LEU A 357 -19.05 -5.60 2.11
CA LEU A 357 -17.92 -5.57 1.19
C LEU A 357 -16.68 -5.06 1.90
N GLY A 358 -15.55 -5.76 1.76
CA GLY A 358 -14.27 -5.20 2.17
C GLY A 358 -13.88 -4.02 1.26
N LEU A 359 -13.08 -3.09 1.79
CA LEU A 359 -12.54 -1.97 1.05
C LEU A 359 -11.02 -1.95 1.14
N VAL A 360 -10.37 -1.82 0.00
CA VAL A 360 -8.93 -1.68 -0.11
C VAL A 360 -8.63 -0.31 -0.70
N ALA A 361 -8.09 0.61 0.11
CA ALA A 361 -7.61 1.90 -0.36
C ALA A 361 -6.27 1.73 -1.09
N LYS A 362 -6.17 2.19 -2.34
CA LYS A 362 -4.93 2.15 -3.11
C LYS A 362 -4.15 3.44 -2.92
N ILE A 363 -3.01 3.34 -2.24
CA ILE A 363 -2.14 4.47 -1.94
C ILE A 363 -1.22 4.70 -3.13
N GLU A 364 -1.65 5.61 -4.00
CA GLU A 364 -1.03 5.90 -5.30
C GLU A 364 -0.48 7.33 -5.38
N ARG A 365 -0.79 8.18 -4.39
CA ARG A 365 -0.48 9.61 -4.38
C ARG A 365 0.18 10.09 -3.09
N PRO A 366 0.98 11.17 -3.13
CA PRO A 366 1.62 11.73 -1.95
C PRO A 366 0.61 12.16 -0.88
N ASP A 367 -0.52 12.74 -1.29
CA ASP A 367 -1.57 13.17 -0.37
C ASP A 367 -2.25 11.98 0.34
N ALA A 368 -2.38 10.84 -0.35
CA ALA A 368 -2.89 9.61 0.25
C ALA A 368 -1.96 9.10 1.37
N VAL A 369 -0.64 9.18 1.17
CA VAL A 369 0.34 8.84 2.21
C VAL A 369 0.19 9.78 3.42
N ARG A 370 0.08 11.09 3.18
CA ARG A 370 -0.10 12.10 4.24
C ARG A 370 -1.39 11.88 5.04
N ASN A 371 -2.47 11.51 4.37
CA ASN A 371 -3.80 11.33 4.95
C ASN A 371 -4.09 9.88 5.37
N LEU A 372 -3.11 8.98 5.31
CA LEU A 372 -3.30 7.55 5.59
C LEU A 372 -3.95 7.28 6.96
N PRO A 373 -3.56 7.93 8.08
CA PRO A 373 -4.25 7.75 9.36
C PRO A 373 -5.75 8.07 9.32
N ASP A 374 -6.13 9.16 8.64
CA ASP A 374 -7.53 9.57 8.53
C ASP A 374 -8.32 8.67 7.59
N LEU A 375 -7.71 8.22 6.50
CA LEU A 375 -8.29 7.21 5.60
C LEU A 375 -8.62 5.93 6.37
N ILE A 376 -7.67 5.45 7.19
CA ILE A 376 -7.87 4.27 8.05
C ILE A 376 -9.02 4.50 9.03
N ALA A 377 -9.01 5.63 9.76
CA ALA A 377 -10.03 5.92 10.76
C ALA A 377 -11.43 6.14 10.16
N ARG A 378 -11.51 6.68 8.94
CA ARG A 378 -12.77 6.85 8.22
C ARG A 378 -13.30 5.50 7.72
N ALA A 379 -12.49 4.73 7.00
CA ALA A 379 -12.93 3.51 6.35
C ALA A 379 -13.20 2.35 7.33
N GLY A 380 -12.40 2.25 8.40
CA GLY A 380 -12.55 1.18 9.40
C GLY A 380 -13.84 1.23 10.23
N ARG A 381 -14.67 2.28 10.07
CA ARG A 381 -15.98 2.40 10.75
C ARG A 381 -17.07 1.57 10.10
N ASP A 382 -17.05 1.45 8.77
CA ASP A 382 -18.20 0.95 8.01
C ASP A 382 -18.03 -0.50 7.57
N ARG A 383 -16.77 -0.94 7.35
CA ARG A 383 -16.48 -2.23 6.73
C ARG A 383 -15.05 -2.71 6.99
N PRO A 384 -14.75 -4.01 6.78
CA PRO A 384 -13.38 -4.50 6.76
C PRO A 384 -12.52 -3.66 5.79
N PHE A 385 -11.37 -3.21 6.27
CA PHE A 385 -10.52 -2.28 5.55
C PHE A 385 -9.10 -2.81 5.39
N GLY A 386 -8.50 -2.55 4.23
CA GLY A 386 -7.10 -2.82 3.94
C GLY A 386 -6.47 -1.71 3.11
N VAL A 387 -5.15 -1.75 3.01
CA VAL A 387 -4.37 -0.76 2.25
C VAL A 387 -3.54 -1.47 1.20
N MET A 388 -3.57 -0.99 -0.04
CA MET A 388 -2.68 -1.45 -1.10
C MET A 388 -1.60 -0.41 -1.35
N ILE A 389 -0.33 -0.80 -1.21
CA ILE A 389 0.80 0.02 -1.66
C ILE A 389 0.91 -0.18 -3.17
N ALA A 390 0.24 0.68 -3.94
CA ALA A 390 0.27 0.64 -5.40
C ALA A 390 1.52 1.37 -5.92
N ARG A 391 2.65 0.66 -5.79
CA ARG A 391 4.01 1.16 -6.03
C ARG A 391 4.23 1.72 -7.43
N GLY A 392 3.57 1.17 -8.45
CA GLY A 392 3.70 1.65 -9.83
C GLY A 392 3.31 3.13 -9.98
N ASP A 393 2.05 3.44 -9.67
CA ASP A 393 1.55 4.81 -9.72
C ASP A 393 2.21 5.69 -8.63
N LEU A 394 2.42 5.18 -7.41
CA LEU A 394 3.09 5.93 -6.35
C LEU A 394 4.54 6.31 -6.72
N ALA A 395 5.32 5.41 -7.32
CA ALA A 395 6.68 5.71 -7.80
C ALA A 395 6.68 6.84 -8.83
N ALA A 396 5.68 6.88 -9.72
CA ALA A 396 5.57 7.94 -10.71
C ALA A 396 5.30 9.31 -10.05
N GLU A 397 4.63 9.32 -8.89
CA GLU A 397 4.31 10.56 -8.18
C GLU A 397 5.44 11.06 -7.27
N ILE A 398 6.05 10.18 -6.46
CA ILE A 398 7.06 10.57 -5.45
C ILE A 398 8.51 10.18 -5.80
N GLY A 399 8.72 9.44 -6.90
CA GLY A 399 10.01 8.91 -7.29
C GLY A 399 10.44 7.64 -6.52
N PHE A 400 11.39 6.90 -7.09
CA PHE A 400 11.82 5.60 -6.54
C PHE A 400 12.49 5.68 -5.16
N GLU A 401 13.29 6.74 -4.92
CA GLU A 401 13.98 6.92 -3.63
C GLU A 401 12.98 7.12 -2.50
N ARG A 402 12.02 8.02 -2.70
CA ARG A 402 10.95 8.30 -1.74
C ARG A 402 10.02 7.10 -1.59
N LEU A 403 9.73 6.37 -2.66
CA LEU A 403 8.91 5.15 -2.59
C LEU A 403 9.51 4.11 -1.62
N ALA A 404 10.82 3.88 -1.68
CA ALA A 404 11.48 2.91 -0.81
C ALA A 404 11.30 3.26 0.68
N GLU A 405 11.34 4.55 1.02
CA GLU A 405 11.07 5.06 2.37
C GLU A 405 9.58 4.94 2.73
N MET A 406 8.69 5.48 1.89
CA MET A 406 7.26 5.56 2.18
C MET A 406 6.60 4.19 2.30
N GLN A 407 7.09 3.18 1.59
CA GLN A 407 6.62 1.80 1.74
C GLN A 407 6.78 1.29 3.18
N GLU A 408 7.90 1.60 3.84
CA GLU A 408 8.13 1.23 5.24
C GLU A 408 7.20 1.99 6.18
N GLU A 409 7.02 3.29 5.94
CA GLU A 409 6.11 4.11 6.76
C GLU A 409 4.66 3.63 6.66
N ILE A 410 4.19 3.30 5.45
CA ILE A 410 2.83 2.77 5.23
C ILE A 410 2.66 1.45 5.98
N LEU A 411 3.64 0.53 5.91
CA LEU A 411 3.58 -0.73 6.65
C LEU A 411 3.50 -0.51 8.16
N TRP A 412 4.30 0.40 8.71
CA TRP A 412 4.29 0.66 10.15
C TRP A 412 3.00 1.33 10.63
N ILE A 413 2.48 2.30 9.88
CA ILE A 413 1.21 2.97 10.18
C ILE A 413 0.06 1.96 10.17
N CYS A 414 0.03 1.09 9.16
CA CYS A 414 -1.00 0.06 9.06
C CYS A 414 -0.87 -0.99 10.18
N GLU A 415 0.35 -1.43 10.53
CA GLU A 415 0.58 -2.33 11.65
C GLU A 415 0.13 -1.72 12.99
N ALA A 416 0.40 -0.43 13.21
CA ALA A 416 -0.06 0.28 14.40
C ALA A 416 -1.59 0.40 14.47
N ALA A 417 -2.25 0.42 13.32
CA ALA A 417 -3.71 0.47 13.21
C ALA A 417 -4.37 -0.90 13.04
N ALA A 418 -3.61 -2.00 13.10
CA ALA A 418 -4.08 -3.36 12.80
C ALA A 418 -4.77 -3.49 11.43
N VAL A 419 -4.32 -2.73 10.44
CA VAL A 419 -4.85 -2.75 9.06
C VAL A 419 -3.97 -3.64 8.18
N PRO A 420 -4.55 -4.64 7.48
CA PRO A 420 -3.81 -5.50 6.56
C PRO A 420 -3.32 -4.73 5.33
N VAL A 421 -2.08 -5.03 4.90
CA VAL A 421 -1.45 -4.39 3.74
C VAL A 421 -1.29 -5.37 2.57
N ILE A 422 -1.54 -4.87 1.35
CA ILE A 422 -1.19 -5.53 0.10
C ILE A 422 0.06 -4.85 -0.46
N TRP A 423 1.12 -5.62 -0.61
CA TRP A 423 2.32 -5.21 -1.33
C TRP A 423 2.11 -5.45 -2.82
N ALA A 424 1.87 -4.38 -3.58
CA ALA A 424 1.39 -4.48 -4.94
C ALA A 424 2.34 -3.89 -5.98
N THR A 425 2.10 -4.31 -7.23
CA THR A 425 2.78 -3.94 -8.48
C THR A 425 4.25 -4.36 -8.54
N GLN A 426 4.67 -4.90 -9.69
CA GLN A 426 6.06 -5.24 -10.01
C GLN A 426 6.77 -6.25 -9.09
N VAL A 427 6.03 -7.04 -8.31
CA VAL A 427 6.61 -8.21 -7.64
C VAL A 427 6.75 -9.32 -8.66
N LEU A 428 7.98 -9.81 -8.89
CA LEU A 428 8.29 -10.85 -9.88
C LEU A 428 7.79 -10.49 -11.30
N GLU A 429 7.90 -9.23 -11.70
CA GLU A 429 7.39 -8.69 -12.97
C GLU A 429 7.99 -9.37 -14.20
N ASP A 430 9.31 -9.52 -14.24
CA ASP A 430 10.05 -10.16 -15.34
C ASP A 430 9.75 -11.65 -15.37
N LEU A 431 9.59 -12.30 -14.23
CA LEU A 431 9.13 -13.69 -14.19
C LEU A 431 7.73 -13.81 -14.78
N VAL A 432 6.78 -12.98 -14.36
CA VAL A 432 5.41 -12.98 -14.88
C VAL A 432 5.39 -12.75 -16.40
N LYS A 433 6.24 -11.86 -16.92
CA LYS A 433 6.29 -11.48 -18.36
C LYS A 433 7.10 -12.42 -19.24
N SER A 434 8.24 -12.90 -18.74
CA SER A 434 9.29 -13.56 -19.56
C SER A 434 9.70 -14.93 -19.04
N GLY A 435 9.18 -15.36 -17.88
CA GLY A 435 9.49 -16.67 -17.29
C GLY A 435 10.79 -16.72 -16.48
N VAL A 436 11.55 -15.61 -16.39
CA VAL A 436 12.83 -15.56 -15.67
C VAL A 436 12.83 -14.38 -14.69
N PRO A 437 12.98 -14.61 -13.37
CA PRO A 437 13.08 -13.52 -12.41
C PRO A 437 14.48 -12.91 -12.39
N SER A 438 14.56 -11.63 -12.04
CA SER A 438 15.83 -11.00 -11.69
C SER A 438 16.20 -11.25 -10.21
N ARG A 439 17.48 -11.04 -9.87
CA ARG A 439 17.92 -11.08 -8.46
C ARG A 439 17.23 -10.01 -7.61
N GLY A 440 16.97 -8.84 -8.18
CA GLY A 440 16.28 -7.75 -7.49
C GLY A 440 14.85 -8.13 -7.11
N GLU A 441 14.14 -8.80 -8.03
CA GLU A 441 12.77 -9.24 -7.80
C GLU A 441 12.66 -10.35 -6.75
N MET A 442 13.66 -11.23 -6.65
CA MET A 442 13.69 -12.24 -5.59
C MET A 442 13.82 -11.60 -4.22
N THR A 443 14.66 -10.57 -4.09
CA THR A 443 14.78 -9.79 -2.85
C THR A 443 13.49 -9.03 -2.56
N ASP A 444 12.88 -8.40 -3.56
CA ASP A 444 11.61 -7.69 -3.42
C ASP A 444 10.49 -8.62 -2.95
N ALA A 445 10.34 -9.78 -3.58
CA ALA A 445 9.34 -10.79 -3.20
C ALA A 445 9.56 -11.34 -1.78
N ALA A 446 10.82 -11.51 -1.36
CA ALA A 446 11.13 -11.90 0.01
C ALA A 446 10.80 -10.80 1.03
N MET A 447 11.03 -9.53 0.68
CA MET A 447 10.66 -8.37 1.50
C MET A 447 9.13 -8.17 1.56
N ALA A 448 8.42 -8.50 0.48
CA ALA A 448 6.97 -8.42 0.40
C ALA A 448 6.28 -9.35 1.41
N ALA A 449 6.96 -10.39 1.91
CA ALA A 449 6.48 -11.28 2.98
C ALA A 449 6.14 -10.54 4.30
N ARG A 450 6.56 -9.28 4.44
CA ARG A 450 6.21 -8.40 5.57
C ARG A 450 4.79 -7.86 5.50
N ALA A 451 4.17 -7.88 4.32
CA ALA A 451 2.78 -7.52 4.13
C ALA A 451 1.88 -8.74 4.36
N GLU A 452 0.59 -8.48 4.58
CA GLU A 452 -0.43 -9.52 4.74
C GLU A 452 -0.73 -10.24 3.43
N CYS A 453 -0.53 -9.55 2.31
CA CYS A 453 -0.81 -10.06 0.98
C CYS A 453 0.20 -9.50 -0.03
N VAL A 454 0.61 -10.32 -1.00
CA VAL A 454 1.48 -9.92 -2.12
C VAL A 454 0.69 -10.06 -3.41
N MET A 455 0.70 -9.00 -4.23
CA MET A 455 -0.01 -8.99 -5.51
C MET A 455 0.92 -9.26 -6.69
N LEU A 456 0.56 -10.26 -7.50
CA LEU A 456 1.15 -10.52 -8.80
C LEU A 456 0.30 -9.90 -9.92
N ASN A 457 0.98 -9.29 -10.89
CA ASN A 457 0.37 -8.81 -12.11
C ASN A 457 0.02 -9.99 -13.05
N LYS A 458 -0.79 -9.71 -14.08
CA LYS A 458 -1.10 -10.70 -15.13
C LYS A 458 0.06 -10.88 -16.10
N GLY A 459 0.25 -12.09 -16.62
CA GLY A 459 1.24 -12.37 -17.65
C GLY A 459 1.32 -13.86 -17.99
N PRO A 460 2.04 -14.22 -19.07
CA PRO A 460 2.07 -15.59 -19.60
C PRO A 460 2.61 -16.62 -18.60
N ALA A 461 3.48 -16.23 -17.68
CA ALA A 461 4.13 -17.12 -16.71
C ALA A 461 3.61 -16.89 -15.28
N VAL A 462 2.40 -16.35 -15.13
CA VAL A 462 1.80 -16.05 -13.83
C VAL A 462 1.67 -17.30 -12.94
N GLY A 463 1.36 -18.47 -13.49
CA GLY A 463 1.33 -19.73 -12.72
C GLY A 463 2.69 -20.06 -12.09
N ALA A 464 3.78 -19.91 -12.85
CA ALA A 464 5.13 -20.12 -12.34
C ALA A 464 5.48 -19.11 -11.23
N ALA A 465 5.05 -17.85 -11.38
CA ALA A 465 5.22 -16.82 -10.37
C ALA A 465 4.46 -17.14 -9.07
N VAL A 466 3.21 -17.61 -9.16
CA VAL A 466 2.42 -18.04 -7.99
C VAL A 466 3.13 -19.19 -7.26
N SER A 467 3.55 -20.23 -7.97
CA SER A 467 4.23 -21.38 -7.38
C SER A 467 5.57 -21.02 -6.73
N LEU A 468 6.34 -20.13 -7.36
CA LEU A 468 7.59 -19.64 -6.79
C LEU A 468 7.32 -18.80 -5.53
N LEU A 469 6.37 -17.87 -5.60
CA LEU A 469 6.03 -16.98 -4.50
C LEU A 469 5.48 -17.76 -3.30
N ASP A 470 4.62 -18.76 -3.52
CA ASP A 470 4.09 -19.63 -2.46
C ASP A 470 5.20 -20.30 -1.64
N ARG A 471 6.17 -20.92 -2.34
CA ARG A 471 7.34 -21.56 -1.70
C ARG A 471 8.26 -20.55 -1.01
N LEU A 472 8.46 -19.38 -1.62
CA LEU A 472 9.30 -18.32 -1.05
C LEU A 472 8.67 -17.78 0.24
N LEU A 473 7.38 -17.44 0.21
CA LEU A 473 6.65 -16.95 1.38
C LEU A 473 6.64 -17.97 2.51
N GLY A 474 6.39 -19.25 2.23
CA GLY A 474 6.46 -20.29 3.26
C GLY A 474 7.86 -20.50 3.84
N SER A 475 8.90 -20.31 3.02
CA SER A 475 10.29 -20.35 3.50
C SER A 475 10.61 -19.14 4.39
N MET A 476 10.17 -17.94 3.97
CA MET A 476 10.42 -16.68 4.66
C MET A 476 9.60 -16.53 5.94
N ASP A 477 8.42 -17.14 6.02
CA ASP A 477 7.55 -17.08 7.20
C ASP A 477 8.23 -17.60 8.48
N GLY A 478 9.09 -18.61 8.31
CA GLY A 478 9.92 -19.14 9.39
C GLY A 478 11.20 -18.34 9.66
N HIS A 479 11.54 -17.33 8.86
CA HIS A 479 12.71 -16.48 9.09
C HIS A 479 12.34 -15.11 9.65
N LEU A 480 11.21 -14.56 9.19
CA LEU A 480 10.80 -13.19 9.48
C LEU A 480 9.28 -13.14 9.70
N LEU A 481 8.85 -12.51 10.79
CA LEU A 481 7.48 -12.06 11.01
C LEU A 481 7.48 -10.55 11.01
N LYS A 482 6.79 -9.91 10.06
CA LYS A 482 6.90 -8.46 9.86
C LYS A 482 8.38 -8.06 9.78
N LYS A 483 8.89 -7.24 10.69
CA LYS A 483 10.31 -6.87 10.77
C LYS A 483 11.09 -7.63 11.85
N THR A 484 10.50 -8.66 12.43
CA THR A 484 11.05 -9.45 13.53
C THR A 484 11.65 -10.75 13.01
N PRO A 485 12.97 -10.94 13.09
CA PRO A 485 13.56 -12.26 12.89
C PRO A 485 13.03 -13.23 13.95
N VAL A 486 12.44 -14.34 13.52
CA VAL A 486 11.92 -15.38 14.43
C VAL A 486 12.95 -16.43 14.80
N LEU A 487 14.11 -16.41 14.13
CA LEU A 487 15.29 -17.24 14.43
C LEU A 487 14.98 -18.74 14.44
N ARG A 488 14.24 -19.24 13.44
CA ARG A 488 14.07 -20.71 13.29
C ARG A 488 15.42 -21.42 13.27
N PRO A 489 15.51 -22.65 13.80
CA PRO A 489 16.73 -23.45 13.72
C PRO A 489 17.25 -23.52 12.28
N LEU A 490 18.54 -23.26 12.13
CA LEU A 490 19.22 -23.25 10.85
C LEU A 490 19.54 -24.70 10.47
N LYS A 491 19.18 -25.07 9.23
CA LYS A 491 19.32 -26.44 8.69
C LYS A 491 20.38 -26.53 7.58
N SER A 492 21.08 -25.43 7.32
CA SER A 492 22.06 -25.34 6.23
C SER A 492 23.43 -25.90 6.60
N TRP A 493 23.61 -26.36 7.84
CA TRP A 493 24.82 -27.00 8.36
C TRP A 493 24.48 -28.20 9.24
#